data_AF-A0A3D4NVL0-F1
#
_entry.id   AF-A0A3D4NVL0-F1
#
_cell.length_a   1.000
_cell.length_b   1.000
_cell.length_c   1.000
_cell.angle_alpha   90.00
_cell.angle_beta   90.00
_cell.angle_gamma   90.00
#
_symmetry.space_group_name_H-M   'P 1'
#
loop_
_entity.id
_entity.type
_entity.pdbx_description
1 polymer ?
#
loop_
_entity_poly.entity_id
_entity_poly.type
_entity_poly.pdbx_seq_one_letter_code
_entity_poly.pdbx_strand_id
1 'polypeptide(L)'
;MATTTLGVKLDDPTRERLKAAATSIDRTPHWLIKQAIFNYLEKLEGGATLTELNGLTKDSDEAVDVPLDHAHQCFLEFAESILPQSVLRASITAAYRRPEPEVVPMLIEQARLPAAMAEATNKLAASIAEKLRNQKSAGGRAGIVQGLLQEFSLSSQEGVALMCLAEALLRIPDKGTRDALIRDKISTGNWHPHLGNSPSLFVNAATWGLLLTGKLVATHNEAGLTSSLSRIIGKSGEPMIRKGVDMAMRLMGEQFVTGETIAEALANASKFEAKGFRYSYDMLGEAALTELDAQKYLASYEQAIHSIGKASHGRGIYEGPGISIKLSALHPRYSRAQYERVMDELYPRLLSLTLLAKQYDIGLNIDAEEADRLELSLDL
;
A
#
# COMPACT_ATOMS: atom_id res chain seq x y z
N MET A 1 45.69 17.72 -11.12
CA MET A 1 44.84 18.93 -11.20
C MET A 1 44.19 19.10 -9.84
N ALA A 2 44.51 20.16 -9.09
CA ALA A 2 44.03 20.33 -7.71
C ALA A 2 42.62 20.94 -7.71
N THR A 3 41.62 20.13 -7.40
CA THR A 3 40.24 20.53 -7.12
C THR A 3 40.23 21.37 -5.84
N THR A 4 39.95 22.67 -5.96
CA THR A 4 39.90 23.59 -4.82
C THR A 4 38.44 23.83 -4.45
N THR A 5 37.93 23.09 -3.47
CA THR A 5 36.63 23.37 -2.86
C THR A 5 36.74 23.14 -1.36
N LEU A 6 37.00 24.19 -0.59
CA LEU A 6 36.85 24.14 0.86
C LEU A 6 36.06 25.38 1.32
N GLY A 7 34.74 25.26 1.26
CA GLY A 7 33.81 26.21 1.86
C GLY A 7 33.54 25.83 3.31
N VAL A 8 34.53 26.01 4.19
CA VAL A 8 34.30 25.83 5.64
C VAL A 8 33.55 27.06 6.14
N LYS A 9 32.30 26.88 6.58
CA LYS A 9 31.55 27.94 7.28
C LYS A 9 32.09 28.06 8.70
N LEU A 10 32.70 29.19 9.00
CA LEU A 10 33.13 29.57 10.35
C LEU A 10 32.15 30.61 10.89
N ASP A 11 31.81 30.51 12.18
CA ASP A 11 31.12 31.57 12.90
C ASP A 11 32.02 32.80 13.05
N ASP A 12 31.40 33.99 13.19
CA ASP A 12 32.12 35.26 13.26
C ASP A 12 33.20 35.32 14.36
N PRO A 13 32.97 34.79 15.59
CA PRO A 13 33.99 34.72 16.63
C PRO A 13 35.24 33.92 16.21
N THR A 14 35.05 32.75 15.59
CA THR A 14 36.16 31.90 15.13
C THR A 14 36.92 32.55 13.99
N ARG A 15 36.22 33.26 13.11
CA ARG A 15 36.84 34.00 12.00
C ARG A 15 37.78 35.11 12.50
N GLU A 16 37.38 35.85 13.53
CA GLU A 16 38.21 36.91 14.11
C GLU A 16 39.42 36.36 14.86
N ARG A 17 39.25 35.26 15.62
CA ARG A 17 40.37 34.56 16.27
C ARG A 17 41.40 34.06 15.26
N LEU A 18 40.95 33.49 14.15
CA LEU A 18 41.82 33.03 13.06
C LEU A 18 42.57 34.19 12.41
N LYS A 19 41.92 35.32 12.18
CA LYS A 19 42.58 36.52 11.65
C LYS A 19 43.67 37.03 12.58
N ALA A 20 43.39 37.13 13.88
CA ALA A 20 44.37 37.55 14.87
C ALA A 20 45.59 36.61 14.93
N ALA A 21 45.36 35.30 14.96
CA ALA A 21 46.42 34.29 14.99
C ALA A 21 47.24 34.25 13.70
N ALA A 22 46.63 34.48 12.54
CA ALA A 22 47.37 34.55 11.28
C ALA A 22 48.24 35.82 11.21
N THR A 23 47.73 36.94 11.74
CA THR A 23 48.44 38.23 11.76
C THR A 23 49.64 38.20 12.69
N SER A 24 49.55 37.53 13.85
CA SER A 24 50.67 37.43 14.80
C SER A 24 51.88 36.68 14.27
N ILE A 25 51.71 35.89 13.20
CA ILE A 25 52.78 35.14 12.53
C ILE A 25 53.06 35.67 11.11
N ASP A 26 52.54 36.84 10.75
CA ASP A 26 52.70 37.49 9.44
C ASP A 26 52.24 36.61 8.26
N ARG A 27 51.07 35.97 8.39
CA ARG A 27 50.48 35.10 7.35
C ARG A 27 48.99 35.37 7.15
N THR A 28 48.45 34.83 6.05
CA THR A 28 47.01 34.96 5.76
C THR A 28 46.19 33.90 6.50
N PRO A 29 44.93 34.18 6.87
CA PRO A 29 44.03 33.19 7.47
C PRO A 29 43.89 31.91 6.63
N HIS A 30 43.89 32.06 5.30
CA HIS A 30 43.83 30.93 4.37
C HIS A 30 45.09 30.05 4.43
N TRP A 31 46.27 30.66 4.50
CA TRP A 31 47.52 29.93 4.69
C TRP A 31 47.52 29.16 6.02
N LEU A 32 47.05 29.79 7.09
CA LEU A 32 47.00 29.18 8.42
C LEU A 32 46.03 27.98 8.47
N ILE A 33 44.84 28.10 7.87
CA ILE A 33 43.89 26.97 7.75
C ILE A 33 44.54 25.82 6.99
N LYS A 34 45.15 26.12 5.84
CA LYS A 34 45.78 25.11 5.00
C LYS A 34 46.87 24.37 5.76
N GLN A 35 47.73 25.10 6.47
CA GLN A 35 48.82 24.51 7.24
C GLN A 35 48.33 23.71 8.45
N ALA A 36 47.27 24.16 9.11
CA ALA A 36 46.64 23.43 10.20
C ALA A 36 46.07 22.08 9.73
N ILE A 37 45.42 22.05 8.56
CA ILE A 37 44.88 20.81 7.97
C ILE A 37 46.02 19.84 7.62
N PHE A 38 47.09 20.31 6.97
CA PHE A 38 48.23 19.44 6.63
C PHE A 38 48.89 18.86 7.87
N ASN A 39 49.17 19.68 8.89
CA ASN A 39 49.76 19.19 10.13
C ASN A 39 48.84 18.22 10.89
N TYR A 40 47.52 18.40 10.81
CA TYR A 40 46.57 17.51 11.46
C TYR A 40 46.50 16.16 10.75
N LEU A 41 46.49 16.16 9.42
CA LEU A 41 46.52 14.94 8.61
C LEU A 41 47.83 14.17 8.80
N GLU A 42 48.98 14.85 8.80
CA GLU A 42 50.29 14.21 8.98
C GLU A 42 50.40 13.50 10.34
N LYS A 43 49.79 14.08 11.39
CA LYS A 43 49.73 13.43 12.71
C LYS A 43 48.79 12.23 12.76
N LEU A 44 47.64 12.29 12.08
CA LEU A 44 46.73 11.14 11.97
C LEU A 44 47.38 10.00 11.18
N GLU A 45 48.05 10.30 10.07
CA GLU A 45 48.80 9.33 9.28
C GLU A 45 49.99 8.74 10.06
N GLY A 46 50.57 9.52 10.97
CA GLY A 46 51.57 9.07 11.95
C GLY A 46 51.03 8.24 13.12
N GLY A 47 49.72 7.93 13.15
CA GLY A 47 49.09 7.07 14.14
C GLY A 47 48.57 7.76 15.40
N ALA A 48 48.53 9.09 15.45
CA ALA A 48 47.95 9.82 16.56
C ALA A 48 46.43 9.60 16.64
N THR A 49 45.91 9.37 17.84
CA THR A 49 44.47 9.27 18.07
C THR A 49 43.83 10.67 18.14
N LEU A 50 42.54 10.77 17.83
CA LEU A 50 41.77 12.02 17.91
C LEU A 50 41.86 12.68 19.31
N THR A 51 42.02 11.87 20.35
CA THR A 51 42.16 12.31 21.74
C THR A 51 43.50 13.01 22.00
N GLU A 52 44.59 12.49 21.43
CA GLU A 52 45.93 13.07 21.54
C GLU A 52 46.06 14.37 20.75
N LEU A 53 45.35 14.47 19.63
CA LEU A 53 45.29 15.67 18.77
C LEU A 53 44.54 16.84 19.41
N ASN A 54 43.56 16.56 20.26
CA ASN A 54 42.78 17.56 20.98
C ASN A 54 43.45 18.04 22.29
N GLY A 55 44.68 17.62 22.58
CA GLY A 55 45.46 18.12 23.71
C GLY A 55 44.97 17.67 25.08
N LEU A 56 44.19 16.59 25.17
CA LEU A 56 43.80 15.97 26.43
C LEU A 56 44.94 15.09 26.95
N THR A 57 46.01 15.72 27.43
CA THR A 57 47.05 15.02 28.23
C THR A 57 46.44 14.61 29.57
N LYS A 58 46.36 13.29 29.80
CA LYS A 58 46.16 12.70 31.13
C LYS A 58 47.37 13.07 31.99
N ASP A 59 47.23 14.11 32.81
CA ASP A 59 48.11 14.33 33.96
C ASP A 59 47.35 15.14 35.01
N SER A 60 46.69 14.42 35.92
CA SER A 60 46.68 14.69 37.37
C SER A 60 45.66 13.78 38.05
N ASP A 61 46.16 12.92 38.93
CA ASP A 61 45.43 12.18 39.95
C ASP A 61 44.46 13.09 40.72
N GLU A 62 43.18 12.98 40.42
CA GLU A 62 42.07 13.11 41.36
C GLU A 62 40.88 12.41 40.70
N ALA A 63 40.85 11.08 40.83
CA ALA A 63 39.71 10.26 40.43
C ALA A 63 38.54 10.54 41.38
N VAL A 64 37.88 11.68 41.18
CA VAL A 64 36.43 11.69 41.33
C VAL A 64 35.92 10.92 40.13
N ASP A 65 35.66 9.64 40.36
CA ASP A 65 34.98 8.75 39.43
C ASP A 65 33.53 9.27 39.29
N VAL A 66 33.38 10.41 38.62
CA VAL A 66 32.13 10.78 37.98
C VAL A 66 32.08 9.82 36.81
N PRO A 67 31.15 8.85 36.78
CA PRO A 67 30.95 8.09 35.56
C PRO A 67 30.76 9.14 34.49
N LEU A 68 31.59 9.11 33.44
CA LEU A 68 31.21 9.67 32.16
C LEU A 68 30.01 8.83 31.76
N ASP A 69 28.86 9.21 32.31
CA ASP A 69 27.56 8.85 31.82
C ASP A 69 27.70 9.09 30.33
N HIS A 70 27.63 8.01 29.53
CA HIS A 70 27.46 8.13 28.10
C HIS A 70 26.09 8.76 27.92
N ALA A 71 26.02 10.06 28.24
CA ALA A 71 24.83 10.86 28.27
C ALA A 71 24.34 10.78 26.85
N HIS A 72 23.22 10.07 26.68
CA HIS A 72 22.51 9.97 25.42
C HIS A 72 22.48 11.38 24.81
N GLN A 73 23.26 11.59 23.76
CA GLN A 73 23.30 12.89 23.10
C GLN A 73 21.92 13.09 22.48
N CYS A 74 21.20 14.09 22.97
CA CYS A 74 19.83 14.35 22.53
C CYS A 74 19.76 14.41 21.00
N PHE A 75 18.93 13.55 20.40
CA PHE A 75 18.67 13.46 18.97
C PHE A 75 19.85 13.04 18.07
N LEU A 76 20.97 12.55 18.62
CA LEU A 76 22.09 12.07 17.78
C LEU A 76 21.64 10.95 16.84
N GLU A 77 20.98 9.92 17.38
CA GLU A 77 20.44 8.80 16.62
C GLU A 77 19.44 9.25 15.54
N PHE A 78 18.61 10.26 15.84
CA PHE A 78 17.70 10.84 14.86
C PHE A 78 18.46 11.53 13.72
N ALA A 79 19.49 12.32 14.04
CA ALA A 79 20.30 13.00 13.04
C ALA A 79 21.05 12.00 12.14
N GLU A 80 21.54 10.90 12.70
CA GLU A 80 22.20 9.81 11.97
C GLU A 80 21.22 9.02 11.08
N SER A 81 19.95 8.92 11.47
CA SER A 81 18.90 8.27 10.66
C SER A 81 18.50 9.03 9.39
N ILE A 82 18.99 10.27 9.20
CA ILE A 82 18.74 11.07 7.99
C ILE A 82 19.71 10.63 6.90
N LEU A 83 19.22 9.75 6.02
CA LEU A 83 19.99 9.23 4.91
C LEU A 83 20.24 10.30 3.83
N PRO A 84 21.42 10.30 3.19
CA PRO A 84 21.70 11.19 2.06
C PRO A 84 20.79 10.83 0.88
N GLN A 85 20.12 11.84 0.32
CA GLN A 85 19.26 11.66 -0.85
C GLN A 85 20.00 12.01 -2.14
N SER A 86 19.78 11.21 -3.18
CA SER A 86 20.18 11.57 -4.54
C SER A 86 19.39 12.79 -5.04
N VAL A 87 19.87 13.45 -6.09
CA VAL A 87 19.19 14.61 -6.70
C VAL A 87 17.76 14.26 -7.13
N LEU A 88 17.54 13.05 -7.65
CA LEU A 88 16.21 12.59 -8.04
C LEU A 88 15.30 12.34 -6.83
N ARG A 89 15.82 11.72 -5.76
CA ARG A 89 15.05 11.49 -4.53
C ARG A 89 14.68 12.80 -3.84
N ALA A 90 15.63 13.74 -3.74
CA ALA A 90 15.37 15.06 -3.19
C ALA A 90 14.30 15.82 -4.00
N SER A 91 14.26 15.64 -5.33
CA SER A 91 13.22 16.24 -6.18
C SER A 91 11.82 15.69 -5.89
N ILE A 92 11.71 14.39 -5.57
CA ILE A 92 10.46 13.75 -5.14
C ILE A 92 10.03 14.32 -3.79
N THR A 93 10.92 14.32 -2.79
CA THR A 93 10.64 14.85 -1.45
C THR A 93 10.23 16.32 -1.50
N ALA A 94 10.91 17.14 -2.32
CA ALA A 94 10.58 18.55 -2.54
C ALA A 94 9.24 18.79 -3.27
N ALA A 95 8.64 17.74 -3.84
CA ALA A 95 7.33 17.80 -4.49
C ALA A 95 6.18 17.31 -3.59
N TYR A 96 6.46 16.70 -2.43
CA TYR A 96 5.47 16.01 -1.58
C TYR A 96 4.19 16.84 -1.38
N ARG A 97 4.34 18.10 -0.94
CA ARG A 97 3.22 19.00 -0.64
C ARG A 97 3.29 20.30 -1.43
N ARG A 98 3.79 20.25 -2.66
CA ARG A 98 3.88 21.44 -3.51
C ARG A 98 2.46 21.98 -3.78
N PRO A 99 2.23 23.31 -3.70
CA PRO A 99 0.93 23.89 -3.99
C PRO A 99 0.44 23.52 -5.39
N GLU A 100 -0.81 23.07 -5.48
CA GLU A 100 -1.44 22.69 -6.75
C GLU A 100 -1.34 23.78 -7.85
N PRO A 101 -1.50 25.10 -7.55
CA PRO A 101 -1.34 26.15 -8.55
C PRO A 101 0.07 26.25 -9.17
N GLU A 102 1.09 25.69 -8.53
CA GLU A 102 2.46 25.64 -9.06
C GLU A 102 2.68 24.42 -9.97
N VAL A 103 1.97 23.32 -9.72
CA VAL A 103 2.17 22.03 -10.39
C VAL A 103 1.31 21.91 -11.65
N VAL A 104 0.02 22.26 -11.54
CA VAL A 104 -0.96 22.03 -12.61
C VAL A 104 -0.62 22.74 -13.92
N PRO A 105 -0.21 24.03 -13.94
CA PRO A 105 0.15 24.70 -15.19
C PRO A 105 1.28 23.99 -15.95
N MET A 106 2.29 23.52 -15.23
CA MET A 106 3.40 22.75 -15.79
C MET A 106 2.92 21.41 -16.36
N LEU A 107 2.04 20.69 -15.65
CA LEU A 107 1.49 19.40 -16.12
C LEU A 107 0.59 19.57 -17.36
N ILE A 108 -0.20 20.65 -17.43
CA ILE A 108 -1.06 20.95 -18.58
C ILE A 108 -0.23 21.11 -19.85
N GLU A 109 0.89 21.83 -19.78
CA GLU A 109 1.75 22.00 -20.95
C GLU A 109 2.42 20.68 -21.37
N GLN A 110 2.83 19.84 -20.40
CA GLN A 110 3.39 18.51 -20.70
C GLN A 110 2.35 17.55 -21.29
N ALA A 111 1.09 17.66 -20.88
CA ALA A 111 -0.01 16.83 -21.34
C ALA A 111 -0.66 17.33 -22.66
N ARG A 112 -0.20 18.46 -23.22
CA ARG A 112 -0.79 19.09 -24.40
C ARG A 112 -0.55 18.24 -25.65
N LEU A 113 -1.63 17.77 -26.28
CA LEU A 113 -1.58 16.99 -27.51
C LEU A 113 -1.64 17.90 -28.76
N PRO A 114 -0.97 17.53 -29.87
CA PRO A 114 -1.20 18.16 -31.17
C PRO A 114 -2.67 18.02 -31.61
N ALA A 115 -3.20 19.02 -32.34
CA ALA A 115 -4.62 19.10 -32.68
C ALA A 115 -5.18 17.83 -33.34
N ALA A 116 -4.46 17.25 -34.30
CA ALA A 116 -4.86 16.03 -34.97
C ALA A 116 -4.92 14.82 -34.02
N MET A 117 -3.99 14.73 -33.07
CA MET A 117 -3.97 13.66 -32.06
C MET A 117 -5.10 13.84 -31.05
N ALA A 118 -5.36 15.07 -30.60
CA ALA A 118 -6.48 15.37 -29.71
C ALA A 118 -7.83 15.01 -30.34
N GLU A 119 -8.03 15.31 -31.62
CA GLU A 119 -9.24 14.93 -32.36
C GLU A 119 -9.38 13.40 -32.47
N ALA A 120 -8.31 12.70 -32.82
CA ALA A 120 -8.30 11.23 -32.90
C ALA A 120 -8.58 10.59 -31.53
N THR A 121 -7.98 11.09 -30.45
CA THR A 121 -8.21 10.63 -29.07
C THR A 121 -9.66 10.85 -28.66
N ASN A 122 -10.24 12.02 -28.96
CA ASN A 122 -11.65 12.30 -28.65
C ASN A 122 -12.60 11.37 -29.41
N LYS A 123 -12.34 11.09 -30.70
CA LYS A 123 -13.14 10.14 -31.49
C LYS A 123 -13.05 8.72 -30.91
N LEU A 124 -11.86 8.28 -30.52
CA LEU A 124 -11.67 6.97 -29.91
C LEU A 124 -12.38 6.88 -28.56
N ALA A 125 -12.21 7.87 -27.69
CA ALA A 125 -12.86 7.94 -26.38
C ALA A 125 -14.39 7.92 -26.52
N ALA A 126 -14.94 8.72 -27.45
CA ALA A 126 -16.37 8.72 -27.76
C ALA A 126 -16.84 7.33 -28.23
N SER A 127 -16.10 6.68 -29.14
CA SER A 127 -16.44 5.33 -29.62
C SER A 127 -16.46 4.29 -28.50
N ILE A 128 -15.48 4.33 -27.59
CA ILE A 128 -15.42 3.42 -26.43
C ILE A 128 -16.61 3.69 -25.50
N ALA A 129 -16.86 4.96 -25.16
CA ALA A 129 -17.97 5.34 -24.29
C ALA A 129 -19.35 4.98 -24.89
N GLU A 130 -19.55 5.19 -26.18
CA GLU A 130 -20.77 4.80 -26.90
C GLU A 130 -20.94 3.28 -26.91
N LYS A 131 -19.88 2.51 -27.18
CA LYS A 131 -19.93 1.03 -27.11
C LYS A 131 -20.30 0.55 -25.72
N LEU A 132 -19.74 1.13 -24.67
CA LEU A 132 -20.06 0.77 -23.28
C LEU A 132 -21.51 1.13 -22.91
N ARG A 133 -22.01 2.31 -23.33
CA ARG A 133 -23.40 2.73 -23.07
C ARG A 133 -24.42 1.93 -23.88
N ASN A 134 -24.10 1.61 -25.13
CA ASN A 134 -24.98 0.91 -26.07
C ASN A 134 -24.89 -0.62 -25.96
N GLN A 135 -23.95 -1.15 -25.17
CA GLN A 135 -24.01 -2.51 -24.66
C GLN A 135 -25.22 -2.62 -23.69
N LYS A 136 -26.43 -2.61 -24.26
CA LYS A 136 -27.65 -3.02 -23.58
C LYS A 136 -27.46 -4.46 -23.13
N SER A 137 -27.19 -4.66 -21.85
CA SER A 137 -27.31 -5.94 -21.13
C SER A 137 -26.84 -7.19 -21.89
N ALA A 138 -25.75 -7.10 -22.64
CA ALA A 138 -25.03 -8.28 -23.11
C ALA A 138 -24.19 -8.83 -21.94
N GLY A 139 -24.87 -9.34 -20.92
CA GLY A 139 -24.26 -10.12 -19.83
C GLY A 139 -23.41 -9.33 -18.82
N GLY A 140 -23.63 -8.01 -18.66
CA GLY A 140 -22.97 -7.21 -17.64
C GLY A 140 -23.55 -7.46 -16.24
N ARG A 141 -22.75 -8.09 -15.40
CA ARG A 141 -22.95 -8.50 -13.99
C ARG A 141 -23.50 -7.42 -13.02
N ALA A 142 -23.36 -6.12 -13.31
CA ALA A 142 -24.01 -5.01 -12.58
C ALA A 142 -25.53 -4.90 -12.83
N GLY A 143 -26.00 -5.30 -14.02
CA GLY A 143 -27.42 -5.37 -14.33
C GLY A 143 -28.17 -6.44 -13.54
N ILE A 144 -27.46 -7.37 -12.91
CA ILE A 144 -28.03 -8.43 -12.07
C ILE A 144 -28.48 -7.87 -10.72
N VAL A 145 -27.65 -7.02 -10.10
CA VAL A 145 -27.98 -6.36 -8.83
C VAL A 145 -29.11 -5.36 -9.02
N GLN A 146 -29.01 -4.52 -10.06
CA GLN A 146 -30.07 -3.56 -10.38
C GLN A 146 -31.34 -4.28 -10.87
N GLY A 147 -31.18 -5.40 -11.57
CA GLY A 147 -32.26 -6.31 -11.94
C GLY A 147 -32.95 -6.93 -10.74
N LEU A 148 -32.23 -7.29 -9.67
CA LEU A 148 -32.82 -7.79 -8.42
C LEU A 148 -33.63 -6.69 -7.73
N LEU A 149 -33.09 -5.48 -7.61
CA LEU A 149 -33.83 -4.35 -7.03
C LEU A 149 -35.10 -4.03 -7.82
N GLN A 150 -35.03 -4.08 -9.15
CA GLN A 150 -36.16 -3.83 -10.04
C GLN A 150 -37.19 -4.99 -10.05
N GLU A 151 -36.72 -6.24 -10.13
CA GLU A 151 -37.57 -7.45 -10.15
C GLU A 151 -38.40 -7.55 -8.87
N PHE A 152 -37.81 -7.18 -7.73
CA PHE A 152 -38.45 -7.28 -6.41
C PHE A 152 -38.91 -5.94 -5.83
N SER A 153 -38.81 -4.85 -6.59
CA SER A 153 -39.19 -3.48 -6.17
C SER A 153 -38.64 -3.08 -4.80
N LEU A 154 -37.40 -3.48 -4.51
CA LEU A 154 -36.75 -3.21 -3.23
C LEU A 154 -36.29 -1.76 -3.14
N SER A 155 -36.48 -1.14 -1.97
CA SER A 155 -35.80 0.10 -1.66
C SER A 155 -34.30 -0.12 -1.48
N SER A 156 -33.51 0.96 -1.57
CA SER A 156 -32.06 0.90 -1.35
C SER A 156 -31.68 0.32 0.02
N GLN A 157 -32.41 0.65 1.08
CA GLN A 157 -32.15 0.13 2.43
C GLN A 157 -32.49 -1.36 2.54
N GLU A 158 -33.56 -1.80 1.88
CA GLU A 158 -33.94 -3.21 1.81
C GLU A 158 -32.91 -4.04 1.04
N GLY A 159 -32.40 -3.50 -0.07
CA GLY A 159 -31.29 -4.10 -0.81
C GLY A 159 -30.04 -4.28 0.06
N VAL A 160 -29.64 -3.23 0.80
CA VAL A 160 -28.47 -3.29 1.68
C VAL A 160 -28.66 -4.35 2.76
N ALA A 161 -29.84 -4.39 3.41
CA ALA A 161 -30.12 -5.36 4.45
C ALA A 161 -30.11 -6.81 3.93
N LEU A 162 -30.62 -7.05 2.71
CA LEU A 162 -30.59 -8.35 2.06
C LEU A 162 -29.15 -8.81 1.76
N MET A 163 -28.28 -7.89 1.30
CA MET A 163 -26.87 -8.20 1.05
C MET A 163 -26.11 -8.52 2.33
N CYS A 164 -26.35 -7.78 3.42
CA CYS A 164 -25.78 -8.09 4.73
C CYS A 164 -26.21 -9.48 5.24
N LEU A 165 -27.48 -9.85 5.06
CA LEU A 165 -27.97 -11.18 5.40
C LEU A 165 -27.27 -12.27 4.58
N ALA A 166 -27.10 -12.03 3.27
CA ALA A 166 -26.43 -12.98 2.40
C ALA A 166 -24.95 -13.18 2.75
N GLU A 167 -24.24 -12.12 3.11
CA GLU A 167 -22.86 -12.20 3.60
C GLU A 167 -22.78 -13.03 4.89
N ALA A 168 -23.68 -12.81 5.84
CA ALA A 168 -23.71 -13.58 7.07
C ALA A 168 -23.98 -15.08 6.81
N LEU A 169 -24.90 -15.38 5.89
CA LEU A 169 -25.19 -16.76 5.48
C LEU A 169 -24.02 -17.42 4.75
N LEU A 170 -23.20 -16.67 4.02
CA LEU A 170 -21.99 -17.19 3.40
C LEU A 170 -20.92 -17.64 4.39
N ARG A 171 -20.93 -17.12 5.62
CA ARG A 171 -20.02 -17.57 6.68
C ARG A 171 -20.33 -18.99 7.16
N ILE A 172 -21.46 -19.56 6.73
CA ILE A 172 -21.82 -20.97 6.96
C ILE A 172 -21.30 -21.78 5.76
N PRO A 173 -20.21 -22.56 5.91
CA PRO A 173 -19.58 -23.27 4.80
C PRO A 173 -20.44 -24.42 4.27
N ASP A 174 -21.22 -25.08 5.14
CA ASP A 174 -22.10 -26.17 4.73
C ASP A 174 -23.40 -25.66 4.09
N LYS A 175 -23.58 -25.99 2.80
CA LYS A 175 -24.76 -25.61 2.02
C LYS A 175 -26.04 -26.16 2.63
N GLY A 176 -26.03 -27.39 3.14
CA GLY A 176 -27.22 -28.01 3.73
C GLY A 176 -27.71 -27.28 4.99
N THR A 177 -26.78 -26.94 5.88
CA THR A 177 -27.04 -26.17 7.11
C THR A 177 -27.54 -24.76 6.78
N ARG A 178 -26.93 -24.09 5.80
CA ARG A 178 -27.39 -22.78 5.34
C ARG A 178 -28.82 -22.85 4.78
N ASP A 179 -29.11 -23.83 3.94
CA ASP A 179 -30.43 -24.03 3.35
C ASP A 179 -31.50 -24.34 4.41
N ALA A 180 -31.16 -25.15 5.42
CA ALA A 180 -32.02 -25.43 6.56
C ALA A 180 -32.27 -24.17 7.40
N LEU A 181 -31.25 -23.33 7.62
CA LEU A 181 -31.39 -22.08 8.37
C LEU A 181 -32.30 -21.07 7.66
N ILE A 182 -32.15 -20.92 6.33
CA ILE A 182 -33.02 -20.07 5.50
C ILE A 182 -34.48 -20.54 5.62
N ARG A 183 -34.71 -21.85 5.51
CA ARG A 183 -36.03 -22.45 5.56
C ARG A 183 -36.68 -22.35 6.93
N ASP A 184 -35.96 -22.71 7.99
CA ASP A 184 -36.58 -22.94 9.30
C ASP A 184 -36.64 -21.68 10.18
N LYS A 185 -35.65 -20.78 10.03
CA LYS A 185 -35.45 -19.66 10.98
C LYS A 185 -35.65 -18.29 10.35
N ILE A 186 -35.28 -18.13 9.08
CA ILE A 186 -35.37 -16.83 8.39
C ILE A 186 -36.77 -16.63 7.79
N SER A 187 -37.36 -17.67 7.18
CA SER A 187 -38.70 -17.59 6.59
C SER A 187 -39.81 -17.33 7.62
N THR A 188 -39.60 -17.76 8.87
CA THR A 188 -40.57 -17.68 9.97
C THR A 188 -40.49 -16.37 10.77
N GLY A 189 -39.62 -15.43 10.37
CA GLY A 189 -39.52 -14.09 10.94
C GLY A 189 -38.81 -13.99 12.30
N ASN A 190 -38.30 -15.11 12.85
CA ASN A 190 -37.72 -15.15 14.20
C ASN A 190 -36.18 -15.18 14.18
N TRP A 191 -35.58 -14.17 13.55
CA TRP A 191 -34.13 -14.11 13.28
C TRP A 191 -33.31 -13.51 14.43
N HIS A 192 -33.86 -12.57 15.20
CA HIS A 192 -33.17 -11.86 16.29
C HIS A 192 -32.40 -12.74 17.30
N PRO A 193 -32.98 -13.83 17.85
CA PRO A 193 -32.35 -14.55 18.97
C PRO A 193 -31.12 -15.38 18.58
N HIS A 194 -30.90 -15.63 17.28
CA HIS A 194 -29.92 -16.60 16.79
C HIS A 194 -28.64 -15.94 16.27
N LEU A 195 -28.56 -14.61 16.38
CA LEU A 195 -27.46 -13.77 15.89
C LEU A 195 -26.67 -13.11 17.03
N GLY A 196 -27.10 -13.31 18.28
CA GLY A 196 -26.61 -12.61 19.48
C GLY A 196 -25.18 -12.95 19.96
N ASN A 197 -24.44 -13.80 19.25
CA ASN A 197 -23.06 -14.19 19.63
C ASN A 197 -22.02 -13.92 18.53
N SER A 198 -22.34 -13.12 17.50
CA SER A 198 -21.42 -12.82 16.39
C SER A 198 -21.31 -11.31 16.14
N PRO A 199 -20.19 -10.81 15.59
CA PRO A 199 -20.02 -9.39 15.26
C PRO A 199 -21.18 -8.92 14.38
N SER A 200 -21.66 -7.68 14.61
CA SER A 200 -22.88 -7.12 14.00
C SER A 200 -23.02 -7.47 12.51
N LEU A 201 -24.20 -7.95 12.09
CA LEU A 201 -24.49 -8.30 10.70
C LEU A 201 -24.35 -7.13 9.73
N PHE A 202 -24.40 -5.90 10.26
CA PHE A 202 -24.35 -4.68 9.49
C PHE A 202 -22.94 -4.07 9.46
N VAL A 203 -21.90 -4.79 9.90
CA VAL A 203 -20.50 -4.34 9.86
C VAL A 203 -20.08 -3.88 8.45
N ASN A 204 -20.58 -4.53 7.41
CA ASN A 204 -20.29 -4.19 6.01
C ASN A 204 -21.42 -3.43 5.29
N ALA A 205 -22.38 -2.86 6.03
CA ALA A 205 -23.50 -2.14 5.43
C ALA A 205 -23.06 -0.93 4.60
N ALA A 206 -21.93 -0.30 4.94
CA ALA A 206 -21.35 0.80 4.15
C ALA A 206 -20.87 0.31 2.77
N THR A 207 -20.24 -0.86 2.70
CA THR A 207 -19.75 -1.50 1.45
C THR A 207 -20.93 -1.84 0.53
N TRP A 208 -21.98 -2.46 1.09
CA TRP A 208 -23.18 -2.80 0.33
C TRP A 208 -24.01 -1.56 -0.03
N GLY A 209 -24.02 -0.55 0.83
CA GLY A 209 -24.61 0.77 0.58
C GLY A 209 -23.96 1.45 -0.63
N LEU A 210 -22.64 1.44 -0.70
CA LEU A 210 -21.90 1.97 -1.84
C LEU A 210 -22.20 1.21 -3.13
N LEU A 211 -22.18 -0.13 -3.09
CA LEU A 211 -22.46 -0.97 -4.27
C LEU A 211 -23.87 -0.73 -4.84
N LEU A 212 -24.87 -0.61 -3.96
CA LEU A 212 -26.27 -0.53 -4.36
C LEU A 212 -26.74 0.89 -4.67
N THR A 213 -26.17 1.89 -4.02
CA THR A 213 -26.65 3.27 -4.11
C THR A 213 -25.65 4.23 -4.76
N GLY A 214 -24.42 3.78 -4.99
CA GLY A 214 -23.32 4.63 -5.45
C GLY A 214 -22.89 5.68 -4.43
N LYS A 215 -23.38 5.61 -3.18
CA LYS A 215 -23.07 6.53 -2.09
C LYS A 215 -22.62 5.75 -0.86
N LEU A 216 -21.61 6.26 -0.17
CA LEU A 216 -21.23 5.78 1.15
C LEU A 216 -22.35 6.09 2.14
N VAL A 217 -23.02 5.05 2.63
CA VAL A 217 -24.03 5.17 3.68
C VAL A 217 -23.32 5.05 5.02
N ALA A 218 -23.42 6.07 5.87
CA ALA A 218 -22.82 6.05 7.21
C ALA A 218 -23.42 4.90 8.04
N THR A 219 -22.56 4.20 8.78
CA THR A 219 -22.81 2.94 9.51
C THR A 219 -23.77 3.04 10.70
N HIS A 220 -24.39 4.19 10.96
CA HIS A 220 -25.16 4.44 12.20
C HIS A 220 -26.68 4.17 12.10
N ASN A 221 -27.17 3.36 11.16
CA ASN A 221 -28.63 3.11 11.01
C ASN A 221 -29.03 1.62 11.07
N GLU A 222 -28.47 0.86 12.02
CA GLU A 222 -28.76 -0.57 12.23
C GLU A 222 -30.25 -0.85 12.50
N ALA A 223 -30.93 0.06 13.21
CA ALA A 223 -32.37 -0.04 13.48
C ALA A 223 -33.22 0.08 12.19
N GLY A 224 -32.81 0.97 11.28
CA GLY A 224 -33.46 1.13 9.97
C GLY A 224 -33.27 -0.08 9.04
N LEU A 225 -32.07 -0.68 9.05
CA LEU A 225 -31.78 -1.88 8.26
C LEU A 225 -32.50 -3.12 8.80
N THR A 226 -32.58 -3.25 10.13
CA THR A 226 -33.32 -4.31 10.83
C THR A 226 -34.81 -4.30 10.49
N SER A 227 -35.44 -3.12 10.54
CA SER A 227 -36.86 -2.97 10.17
C SER A 227 -37.12 -3.19 8.68
N SER A 228 -36.18 -2.79 7.82
CA SER A 228 -36.22 -3.05 6.38
C SER A 228 -36.14 -4.55 6.07
N LEU A 229 -35.25 -5.29 6.73
CA LEU A 229 -35.14 -6.74 6.57
C LEU A 229 -36.41 -7.47 7.01
N SER A 230 -36.96 -7.14 8.18
CA SER A 230 -38.23 -7.71 8.66
C SER A 230 -39.39 -7.43 7.70
N ARG A 231 -39.39 -6.27 7.03
CA ARG A 231 -40.37 -5.92 6.01
C ARG A 231 -40.22 -6.77 4.74
N ILE A 232 -38.99 -7.04 4.28
CA ILE A 232 -38.73 -7.92 3.13
C ILE A 232 -39.21 -9.34 3.44
N ILE A 233 -38.84 -9.87 4.61
CA ILE A 233 -39.20 -11.23 5.05
C ILE A 233 -40.73 -11.36 5.12
N GLY A 234 -41.40 -10.38 5.74
CA GLY A 234 -42.85 -10.38 5.89
C GLY A 234 -43.64 -10.18 4.59
N LYS A 235 -43.08 -9.48 3.59
CA LYS A 235 -43.75 -9.22 2.30
C LYS A 235 -43.48 -10.26 1.22
N SER A 236 -42.30 -10.91 1.23
CA SER A 236 -41.76 -11.58 0.03
C SER A 236 -41.50 -13.08 0.21
N GLY A 237 -41.55 -13.61 1.44
CA GLY A 237 -41.45 -15.04 1.74
C GLY A 237 -40.07 -15.69 1.50
N GLU A 238 -39.94 -16.98 1.84
CA GLU A 238 -38.70 -17.77 1.69
C GLU A 238 -38.09 -17.75 0.27
N PRO A 239 -38.87 -17.87 -0.83
CA PRO A 239 -38.29 -17.99 -2.18
C PRO A 239 -37.49 -16.76 -2.62
N MET A 240 -37.92 -15.58 -2.19
CA MET A 240 -37.27 -14.31 -2.55
C MET A 240 -35.97 -14.12 -1.77
N ILE A 241 -35.96 -14.45 -0.48
CA ILE A 241 -34.75 -14.43 0.35
C ILE A 241 -33.72 -15.41 -0.20
N ARG A 242 -34.14 -16.63 -0.53
CA ARG A 242 -33.29 -17.65 -1.14
C ARG A 242 -32.65 -17.14 -2.43
N LYS A 243 -33.45 -16.60 -3.35
CA LYS A 243 -32.95 -16.06 -4.61
C LYS A 243 -32.01 -14.85 -4.41
N GLY A 244 -32.31 -13.99 -3.44
CA GLY A 244 -31.47 -12.85 -3.06
C GLY A 244 -30.12 -13.28 -2.49
N VAL A 245 -30.11 -14.28 -1.61
CA VAL A 245 -28.90 -14.88 -1.04
C VAL A 245 -28.09 -15.58 -2.13
N ASP A 246 -28.68 -16.47 -2.92
CA ASP A 246 -28.01 -17.16 -4.04
C ASP A 246 -27.37 -16.16 -5.01
N MET A 247 -28.06 -15.05 -5.27
CA MET A 247 -27.51 -13.98 -6.10
C MET A 247 -26.31 -13.33 -5.44
N ALA A 248 -26.44 -12.85 -4.20
CA ALA A 248 -25.36 -12.25 -3.45
C ALA A 248 -24.14 -13.17 -3.31
N MET A 249 -24.36 -14.48 -3.15
CA MET A 249 -23.30 -15.48 -3.19
C MET A 249 -22.55 -15.48 -4.51
N ARG A 250 -23.28 -15.46 -5.62
CA ARG A 250 -22.69 -15.39 -6.96
C ARG A 250 -21.98 -14.06 -7.22
N LEU A 251 -22.51 -12.96 -6.70
CA LEU A 251 -21.88 -11.65 -6.75
C LEU A 251 -20.55 -11.68 -5.99
N MET A 252 -20.52 -12.18 -4.76
CA MET A 252 -19.31 -12.27 -3.94
C MET A 252 -18.25 -13.20 -4.54
N GLY A 253 -18.63 -14.41 -4.96
CA GLY A 253 -17.69 -15.42 -5.45
C GLY A 253 -17.18 -15.21 -6.88
N GLU A 254 -17.92 -14.50 -7.75
CA GLU A 254 -17.53 -14.32 -9.16
C GLU A 254 -17.27 -12.85 -9.58
N GLN A 255 -17.74 -11.83 -8.83
CA GLN A 255 -17.55 -10.42 -9.21
C GLN A 255 -16.37 -9.75 -8.53
N PHE A 256 -16.13 -10.06 -7.26
CA PHE A 256 -15.06 -9.43 -6.49
C PHE A 256 -13.74 -10.17 -6.61
N VAL A 257 -13.80 -11.49 -6.83
CA VAL A 257 -12.62 -12.34 -7.02
C VAL A 257 -12.73 -13.14 -8.31
N THR A 258 -11.59 -13.38 -8.95
CA THR A 258 -11.52 -14.24 -10.16
C THR A 258 -11.66 -15.72 -9.80
N GLY A 259 -11.38 -16.08 -8.55
CA GLY A 259 -11.60 -17.40 -7.93
C GLY A 259 -11.32 -17.31 -6.43
N GLU A 260 -11.81 -18.27 -5.64
CA GLU A 260 -11.54 -18.30 -4.18
C GLU A 260 -10.08 -18.67 -3.91
N THR A 261 -9.50 -19.49 -4.80
CA THR A 261 -8.08 -19.85 -4.78
C THR A 261 -7.37 -19.41 -6.05
N ILE A 262 -6.04 -19.30 -5.99
CA ILE A 262 -5.23 -18.98 -7.16
C ILE A 262 -5.41 -20.02 -8.29
N ALA A 263 -5.61 -21.29 -7.95
CA ALA A 263 -5.85 -22.35 -8.93
C ALA A 263 -7.17 -22.14 -9.70
N GLU A 264 -8.23 -21.78 -8.99
CA GLU A 264 -9.51 -21.43 -9.62
C GLU A 264 -9.41 -20.15 -10.46
N ALA A 265 -8.70 -19.14 -9.95
CA ALA A 265 -8.51 -17.89 -10.68
C ALA A 265 -7.74 -18.10 -11.99
N LEU A 266 -6.73 -18.98 -11.99
CA LEU A 266 -6.00 -19.40 -13.20
C LEU A 266 -6.90 -20.16 -14.18
N ALA A 267 -7.72 -21.09 -13.69
CA ALA A 267 -8.67 -21.83 -14.54
C ALA A 267 -9.68 -20.89 -15.21
N ASN A 268 -10.22 -19.93 -14.45
CA ASN A 268 -11.21 -18.95 -14.93
C ASN A 268 -10.60 -17.94 -15.93
N ALA A 269 -9.32 -17.62 -15.81
CA ALA A 269 -8.62 -16.68 -16.69
C ALA A 269 -8.44 -17.20 -18.13
N SER A 270 -8.31 -18.52 -18.31
CA SER A 270 -8.02 -19.18 -19.60
C SER A 270 -8.90 -18.69 -20.77
N LYS A 271 -10.19 -18.46 -20.52
CA LYS A 271 -11.17 -18.00 -21.52
C LYS A 271 -10.84 -16.62 -22.09
N PHE A 272 -10.32 -15.70 -21.27
CA PHE A 272 -9.96 -14.37 -21.70
C PHE A 272 -8.50 -14.31 -22.17
N GLU A 273 -7.62 -15.16 -21.65
CA GLU A 273 -6.26 -15.32 -22.19
C GLU A 273 -6.28 -15.70 -23.69
N ALA A 274 -7.20 -16.61 -24.07
CA ALA A 274 -7.42 -16.99 -25.46
C ALA A 274 -7.91 -15.82 -26.36
N LYS A 275 -8.41 -14.73 -25.76
CA LYS A 275 -8.81 -13.50 -26.45
C LYS A 275 -7.72 -12.42 -26.45
N GLY A 276 -6.54 -12.72 -25.89
CA GLY A 276 -5.41 -11.80 -25.81
C GLY A 276 -5.30 -11.02 -24.49
N PHE A 277 -6.14 -11.29 -23.49
CA PHE A 277 -5.98 -10.69 -22.17
C PHE A 277 -4.82 -11.31 -21.40
N ARG A 278 -4.20 -10.54 -20.51
CA ARG A 278 -3.14 -10.97 -19.59
C ARG A 278 -3.56 -10.59 -18.17
N TYR A 279 -3.08 -11.34 -17.19
CA TYR A 279 -3.52 -11.22 -15.79
C TYR A 279 -2.34 -10.90 -14.88
N SER A 280 -2.54 -9.96 -13.95
CA SER A 280 -1.76 -9.86 -12.72
C SER A 280 -2.71 -10.20 -11.57
N TYR A 281 -2.33 -11.16 -10.72
CA TYR A 281 -3.17 -11.61 -9.63
C TYR A 281 -2.92 -10.79 -8.36
N ASP A 282 -3.96 -10.11 -7.87
CA ASP A 282 -3.97 -9.50 -6.53
C ASP A 282 -4.47 -10.52 -5.51
N MET A 283 -3.64 -10.82 -4.52
CA MET A 283 -3.93 -11.80 -3.47
C MET A 283 -4.74 -11.23 -2.29
N LEU A 284 -5.14 -9.95 -2.37
CA LEU A 284 -5.99 -9.24 -1.38
C LEU A 284 -5.40 -9.09 0.03
N GLY A 285 -4.16 -9.57 0.26
CA GLY A 285 -3.45 -9.35 1.50
C GLY A 285 -2.96 -7.91 1.61
N GLU A 286 -3.31 -7.23 2.70
CA GLU A 286 -2.86 -5.89 3.04
C GLU A 286 -2.78 -5.71 4.56
N ALA A 287 -2.03 -4.70 4.99
CA ALA A 287 -1.99 -4.20 6.37
C ALA A 287 -1.85 -5.30 7.43
N ALA A 288 -0.75 -6.06 7.38
CA ALA A 288 -0.42 -7.00 8.46
C ALA A 288 -0.41 -6.26 9.81
N LEU A 289 -1.12 -6.78 10.80
CA LEU A 289 -1.14 -6.20 12.15
C LEU A 289 -0.16 -6.91 13.07
N THR A 290 0.12 -8.18 12.78
CA THR A 290 1.05 -9.02 13.54
C THR A 290 2.08 -9.67 12.62
N GLU A 291 3.17 -10.13 13.20
CA GLU A 291 4.16 -10.92 12.48
C GLU A 291 3.55 -12.24 11.94
N LEU A 292 2.58 -12.81 12.65
CA LEU A 292 1.85 -13.99 12.19
C LEU A 292 1.06 -13.70 10.90
N ASP A 293 0.44 -12.52 10.80
CA ASP A 293 -0.26 -12.12 9.58
C ASP A 293 0.73 -11.95 8.42
N ALA A 294 1.86 -11.30 8.67
CA ALA A 294 2.90 -11.11 7.67
C ALA A 294 3.46 -12.45 7.13
N GLN A 295 3.66 -13.44 8.00
CA GLN A 295 4.08 -14.79 7.60
C GLN A 295 3.01 -15.52 6.79
N LYS A 296 1.72 -15.38 7.15
CA LYS A 296 0.62 -15.95 6.38
C LYS A 296 0.52 -15.34 4.98
N TYR A 297 0.67 -14.03 4.87
CA TYR A 297 0.67 -13.34 3.58
C TYR A 297 1.89 -13.73 2.74
N LEU A 298 3.08 -13.79 3.34
CA LEU A 298 4.29 -14.26 2.66
C LEU A 298 4.09 -15.67 2.07
N ALA A 299 3.62 -16.63 2.87
CA ALA A 299 3.35 -17.99 2.40
C ALA A 299 2.29 -18.03 1.28
N SER A 300 1.26 -17.17 1.37
CA SER A 300 0.22 -17.06 0.34
C SER A 300 0.80 -16.52 -0.97
N TYR A 301 1.68 -15.52 -0.92
CA TYR A 301 2.39 -15.00 -2.10
C TYR A 301 3.34 -16.04 -2.70
N GLU A 302 4.11 -16.77 -1.89
CA GLU A 302 4.99 -17.84 -2.37
C GLU A 302 4.19 -18.94 -3.10
N GLN A 303 3.08 -19.40 -2.50
CA GLN A 303 2.22 -20.39 -3.11
C GLN A 303 1.59 -19.88 -4.43
N ALA A 304 1.19 -18.61 -4.45
CA ALA A 304 0.66 -17.98 -5.66
C ALA A 304 1.73 -17.89 -6.76
N ILE A 305 2.93 -17.43 -6.46
CA ILE A 305 4.05 -17.36 -7.42
C ILE A 305 4.36 -18.73 -8.00
N HIS A 306 4.43 -19.78 -7.18
CA HIS A 306 4.62 -21.14 -7.69
C HIS A 306 3.50 -21.59 -8.63
N SER A 307 2.24 -21.27 -8.30
CA SER A 307 1.07 -21.67 -9.09
C SER A 307 1.01 -20.91 -10.42
N ILE A 308 1.20 -19.59 -10.37
CA ILE A 308 1.24 -18.68 -11.52
C ILE A 308 2.42 -19.04 -12.42
N GLY A 309 3.60 -19.24 -11.86
CA GLY A 309 4.82 -19.58 -12.59
C GLY A 309 4.70 -20.90 -13.35
N LYS A 310 4.12 -21.93 -12.73
CA LYS A 310 3.80 -23.20 -13.41
C LYS A 310 2.79 -23.00 -14.55
N ALA A 311 1.74 -22.22 -14.31
CA ALA A 311 0.73 -21.92 -15.32
C ALA A 311 1.23 -20.99 -16.45
N SER A 312 2.28 -20.21 -16.19
CA SER A 312 2.91 -19.34 -17.18
C SER A 312 3.55 -20.13 -18.31
N HIS A 313 4.09 -21.33 -18.04
CA HIS A 313 4.75 -22.19 -19.03
C HIS A 313 5.84 -21.46 -19.87
N GLY A 314 6.58 -20.53 -19.25
CA GLY A 314 7.65 -19.79 -19.91
C GLY A 314 7.18 -18.75 -20.94
N ARG A 315 5.93 -18.29 -20.85
CA ARG A 315 5.40 -17.17 -21.67
C ARG A 315 6.06 -15.82 -21.36
N GLY A 316 6.86 -15.75 -20.30
CA GLY A 316 7.58 -14.56 -19.87
C GLY A 316 6.68 -13.49 -19.26
N ILE A 317 7.27 -12.34 -18.95
CA ILE A 317 6.62 -11.27 -18.19
C ILE A 317 5.52 -10.50 -18.94
N TYR A 318 5.46 -10.59 -20.27
CA TYR A 318 4.49 -9.86 -21.10
C TYR A 318 3.28 -10.72 -21.49
N GLU A 319 3.54 -11.93 -21.97
CA GLU A 319 2.50 -12.85 -22.44
C GLU A 319 2.03 -13.84 -21.37
N GLY A 320 2.82 -14.00 -20.31
CA GLY A 320 2.48 -14.79 -19.14
C GLY A 320 1.72 -13.98 -18.08
N PRO A 321 1.10 -14.66 -17.12
CA PRO A 321 0.53 -14.02 -15.95
C PRO A 321 1.61 -13.52 -14.97
N GLY A 322 1.27 -12.53 -14.17
CA GLY A 322 2.08 -12.00 -13.08
C GLY A 322 1.33 -11.98 -11.75
N ILE A 323 1.98 -11.42 -10.72
CA ILE A 323 1.41 -11.23 -9.38
C ILE A 323 1.58 -9.77 -8.94
N SER A 324 0.61 -9.28 -8.18
CA SER A 324 0.68 -8.01 -7.46
C SER A 324 0.79 -8.27 -5.95
N ILE A 325 1.71 -7.57 -5.29
CA ILE A 325 1.96 -7.67 -3.85
C ILE A 325 1.86 -6.30 -3.18
N LYS A 326 1.49 -6.27 -1.89
CA LYS A 326 1.48 -5.05 -1.07
C LYS A 326 2.55 -5.19 0.02
N LEU A 327 3.38 -4.15 0.23
CA LEU A 327 4.47 -4.21 1.19
C LEU A 327 3.95 -4.21 2.63
N SER A 328 2.83 -3.53 2.89
CA SER A 328 2.15 -3.58 4.19
C SER A 328 1.68 -4.98 4.60
N ALA A 329 1.45 -5.88 3.64
CA ALA A 329 1.13 -7.28 3.94
C ALA A 329 2.35 -8.06 4.42
N LEU A 330 3.58 -7.63 4.08
CA LEU A 330 4.80 -8.38 4.37
C LEU A 330 5.48 -7.99 5.68
N HIS A 331 5.02 -6.92 6.34
CA HIS A 331 5.61 -6.46 7.58
C HIS A 331 4.61 -5.68 8.44
N PRO A 332 4.44 -6.02 9.74
CA PRO A 332 3.41 -5.42 10.58
C PRO A 332 3.64 -3.94 10.88
N ARG A 333 4.87 -3.46 10.66
CA ARG A 333 5.29 -2.08 10.95
C ARG A 333 5.91 -1.42 9.72
N TYR A 334 5.32 -1.64 8.55
CA TYR A 334 5.73 -0.96 7.31
C TYR A 334 5.41 0.54 7.36
N SER A 335 6.36 1.33 7.89
CA SER A 335 6.28 2.78 7.98
C SER A 335 7.67 3.42 8.12
N ARG A 336 7.80 4.69 7.73
CA ARG A 336 9.09 5.43 7.77
C ARG A 336 9.70 5.52 9.18
N ALA A 337 8.87 5.49 10.21
CA ALA A 337 9.31 5.51 11.61
C ALA A 337 9.98 4.20 12.07
N GLN A 338 9.92 3.14 11.26
CA GLN A 338 10.49 1.83 11.53
C GLN A 338 11.41 1.42 10.37
N TYR A 339 12.14 2.38 9.81
CA TYR A 339 12.96 2.23 8.60
C TYR A 339 13.93 1.06 8.69
N GLU A 340 14.73 0.97 9.77
CA GLU A 340 15.72 -0.10 9.95
C GLU A 340 15.05 -1.47 9.92
N ARG A 341 13.97 -1.64 10.68
CA ARG A 341 13.17 -2.87 10.66
C ARG A 341 12.62 -3.21 9.28
N VAL A 342 12.21 -2.22 8.51
CA VAL A 342 11.77 -2.46 7.12
C VAL A 342 12.93 -2.95 6.26
N MET A 343 14.11 -2.35 6.36
CA MET A 343 15.28 -2.78 5.60
C MET A 343 15.84 -4.14 6.05
N ASP A 344 15.77 -4.45 7.34
CA ASP A 344 16.33 -5.69 7.89
C ASP A 344 15.34 -6.86 7.85
N GLU A 345 14.03 -6.60 7.96
CA GLU A 345 12.99 -7.63 8.08
C GLU A 345 12.12 -7.75 6.81
N LEU A 346 11.69 -6.64 6.20
CA LEU A 346 10.80 -6.64 5.04
C LEU A 346 11.57 -6.87 3.75
N TYR A 347 12.68 -6.17 3.52
CA TYR A 347 13.47 -6.28 2.29
C TYR A 347 13.90 -7.72 1.98
N PRO A 348 14.39 -8.55 2.94
CA PRO A 348 14.73 -9.95 2.64
C PRO A 348 13.51 -10.78 2.19
N ARG A 349 12.31 -10.50 2.72
CA ARG A 349 11.06 -11.18 2.31
C ARG A 349 10.70 -10.80 0.87
N LEU A 350 10.76 -9.50 0.56
CA LEU A 350 10.53 -8.98 -0.79
C LEU A 350 11.54 -9.57 -1.78
N LEU A 351 12.82 -9.59 -1.43
CA LEU A 351 13.88 -10.16 -2.26
C LEU A 351 13.63 -11.65 -2.53
N SER A 352 13.22 -12.42 -1.52
CA SER A 352 12.87 -13.84 -1.68
C SER A 352 11.75 -14.03 -2.72
N LEU A 353 10.66 -13.28 -2.61
CA LEU A 353 9.54 -13.34 -3.55
C LEU A 353 9.96 -12.93 -4.97
N THR A 354 10.76 -11.87 -5.09
CA THR A 354 11.26 -11.38 -6.39
C THR A 354 12.21 -12.38 -7.04
N LEU A 355 13.10 -13.02 -6.27
CA LEU A 355 13.96 -14.09 -6.78
C LEU A 355 13.14 -15.31 -7.22
N LEU A 356 12.07 -15.64 -6.50
CA LEU A 356 11.17 -16.72 -6.89
C LEU A 356 10.41 -16.40 -8.17
N ALA A 357 9.86 -15.19 -8.30
CA ALA A 357 9.20 -14.72 -9.52
C ALA A 357 10.16 -14.73 -10.72
N LYS A 358 11.42 -14.33 -10.51
CA LYS A 358 12.49 -14.40 -11.51
C LYS A 358 12.76 -15.84 -11.98
N GLN A 359 12.74 -16.83 -11.09
CA GLN A 359 12.93 -18.24 -11.48
C GLN A 359 11.88 -18.74 -12.47
N TYR A 360 10.65 -18.20 -12.38
CA TYR A 360 9.55 -18.53 -13.28
C TYR A 360 9.41 -17.59 -14.47
N ASP A 361 10.22 -16.54 -14.56
CA ASP A 361 10.12 -15.46 -15.55
C ASP A 361 8.71 -14.83 -15.60
N ILE A 362 8.16 -14.50 -14.42
CA ILE A 362 6.86 -13.83 -14.30
C ILE A 362 7.00 -12.42 -13.72
N GLY A 363 6.07 -11.53 -14.07
CA GLY A 363 6.00 -10.20 -13.50
C GLY A 363 5.63 -10.23 -12.01
N LEU A 364 6.34 -9.47 -11.19
CA LEU A 364 5.98 -9.15 -9.82
C LEU A 364 5.83 -7.63 -9.71
N ASN A 365 4.60 -7.19 -9.44
CA ASN A 365 4.27 -5.79 -9.24
C ASN A 365 4.20 -5.47 -7.76
N ILE A 366 4.86 -4.39 -7.34
CA ILE A 366 4.66 -3.81 -6.00
C ILE A 366 3.57 -2.76 -6.12
N ASP A 367 2.44 -2.99 -5.45
CA ASP A 367 1.33 -2.05 -5.44
C ASP A 367 1.71 -0.78 -4.65
N ALA A 368 1.30 0.37 -5.18
CA ALA A 368 1.41 1.64 -4.45
C ALA A 368 0.31 1.72 -3.38
N GLU A 369 0.70 2.15 -2.19
CA GLU A 369 -0.18 2.24 -1.02
C GLU A 369 -0.38 3.73 -0.63
N GLU A 370 -0.38 4.07 0.66
CA GLU A 370 -0.53 5.45 1.12
C GLU A 370 0.67 6.34 0.72
N ALA A 371 0.42 7.65 0.59
CA ALA A 371 1.42 8.61 0.13
C ALA A 371 2.67 8.69 1.03
N ASP A 372 2.54 8.44 2.33
CA ASP A 372 3.66 8.45 3.28
C ASP A 372 4.57 7.21 3.20
N ARG A 373 4.13 6.18 2.47
CA ARG A 373 4.91 4.97 2.18
C ARG A 373 5.64 5.05 0.84
N LEU A 374 5.31 6.01 -0.03
CA LEU A 374 5.93 6.14 -1.36
C LEU A 374 7.45 6.25 -1.29
N GLU A 375 7.99 7.16 -0.48
CA GLU A 375 9.44 7.37 -0.44
C GLU A 375 10.19 6.20 0.18
N LEU A 376 9.55 5.46 1.09
CA LEU A 376 10.08 4.25 1.71
C LEU A 376 10.06 3.07 0.73
N SER A 377 9.02 2.93 -0.09
CA SER A 377 8.94 1.87 -1.09
C SER A 377 9.99 2.01 -2.19
N LEU A 378 10.48 3.23 -2.44
CA LEU A 378 11.56 3.49 -3.40
C LEU A 378 12.95 3.12 -2.87
N ASP A 379 13.10 2.92 -1.56
CA ASP A 379 14.35 2.43 -0.96
C ASP A 379 14.49 0.91 -1.06
N LEU A 380 13.35 0.20 -1.13
CA LEU A 380 13.24 -1.25 -1.32
C LEU A 380 13.44 -1.62 -2.80
#